data_AF-A0A5N5EPI6-F1
#
_entry.id   AF-A0A5N5EPI6-F1
#
_cell.length_a   1.000
_cell.length_b   1.000
_cell.length_c   1.000
_cell.angle_alpha   90.00
_cell.angle_beta   90.00
_cell.angle_gamma   90.00
#
_symmetry.space_group_name_H-M   'P 1'
#
loop_
_entity.id
_entity.type
_entity.pdbx_description
1 polymer ?
#
loop_
_entity_poly.entity_id
_entity_poly.type
_entity_poly.pdbx_seq_one_letter_code
_entity_poly.pdbx_strand_id
1 'polypeptide(L)'
;MTRNRRRNTPAAPAVTAAERPDLSFTAFHQMNRASYVRYAETYLRHRQDAEEAIDSTFEHLLRTWDQVLLTENPAAYAWTIMRNKVTDHARARTRRPPLIDEAAFNTVALRDAVDPIGQITESLALFRALRQLTDRQQDVMVMTYLQGMNAPEAAAVLGMTSATVRSTVRHSLRRLREILGPDRTMEGQR
;
A
#
# COMPACT_ATOMS: atom_id res chain seq x y z
N MET A 1 -28.52 -45.49 -49.38
CA MET A 1 -29.03 -44.12 -49.12
C MET A 1 -29.25 -43.99 -47.62
N THR A 2 -28.21 -43.91 -46.78
CA THR A 2 -27.29 -42.78 -46.52
C THR A 2 -28.01 -41.52 -46.02
N ARG A 3 -28.21 -41.42 -44.70
CA ARG A 3 -27.82 -40.27 -43.83
C ARG A 3 -28.62 -40.27 -42.52
N ASN A 4 -27.95 -40.57 -41.41
CA ASN A 4 -28.29 -39.96 -40.14
C ASN A 4 -27.01 -39.74 -39.32
N ARG A 5 -26.19 -38.77 -39.75
CA ARG A 5 -25.14 -38.19 -38.91
C ARG A 5 -25.77 -37.04 -38.13
N ARG A 6 -26.27 -37.33 -36.93
CA ARG A 6 -26.44 -36.30 -35.91
C ARG A 6 -25.03 -35.79 -35.58
N ARG A 7 -24.71 -34.59 -36.07
CA ARG A 7 -23.53 -33.85 -35.61
C ARG A 7 -23.80 -33.50 -34.16
N ASN A 8 -23.14 -34.22 -33.26
CA ASN A 8 -23.05 -33.85 -31.87
C ASN A 8 -22.03 -32.71 -31.80
N THR A 9 -22.49 -31.47 -31.88
CA THR A 9 -21.66 -30.30 -31.57
C THR A 9 -21.43 -30.31 -30.05
N PRO A 10 -20.19 -30.33 -29.55
CA PRO A 10 -19.97 -30.17 -28.12
C PRO A 10 -20.42 -28.76 -27.73
N ALA A 11 -21.42 -28.68 -26.84
CA ALA A 11 -21.83 -27.44 -26.23
C ALA A 11 -20.61 -26.81 -25.53
N ALA A 12 -20.30 -25.56 -25.87
CA ALA A 12 -19.34 -24.76 -25.13
C ALA A 12 -19.75 -24.74 -23.64
N PRO A 13 -18.79 -24.78 -22.69
CA PRO A 13 -19.14 -24.78 -21.29
C PRO A 13 -19.87 -23.48 -20.96
N ALA A 14 -21.12 -23.62 -20.52
CA ALA A 14 -21.88 -22.54 -19.93
C ALA A 14 -21.17 -22.10 -18.66
N VAL A 15 -20.44 -20.99 -18.74
CA VAL A 15 -19.91 -20.31 -17.56
C VAL A 15 -21.11 -19.88 -16.73
N THR A 16 -21.34 -20.59 -15.63
CA THR A 16 -22.42 -20.32 -14.67
C THR A 16 -22.29 -18.89 -14.16
N ALA A 17 -23.39 -18.12 -14.24
CA ALA A 17 -23.48 -16.72 -13.83
C ALA A 17 -23.32 -16.49 -12.30
N ALA A 18 -22.91 -17.51 -11.54
CA ALA A 18 -22.87 -17.53 -10.08
C ALA A 18 -21.50 -17.21 -9.45
N GLU A 19 -20.47 -16.89 -10.24
CA GLU A 19 -19.09 -16.73 -9.73
C GLU A 19 -18.42 -15.40 -10.11
N ARG A 20 -19.16 -14.42 -10.62
CA ARG A 20 -18.58 -13.11 -10.90
C ARG A 20 -18.65 -12.25 -9.63
N PRO A 21 -17.51 -11.78 -9.09
CA PRO A 21 -17.53 -10.83 -8.00
C PRO A 21 -18.33 -9.59 -8.42
N ASP A 22 -18.98 -8.96 -7.43
CA ASP A 22 -19.71 -7.70 -7.63
C ASP A 22 -18.85 -6.70 -8.43
N LEU A 23 -19.48 -6.00 -9.38
CA LEU A 23 -18.83 -4.97 -10.18
C LEU A 23 -18.22 -3.88 -9.28
N SER A 24 -18.86 -3.58 -8.15
CA SER A 24 -18.32 -2.60 -7.20
C SER A 24 -17.03 -3.09 -6.53
N PHE A 25 -16.98 -4.35 -6.10
CA PHE A 25 -15.75 -4.97 -5.58
C PHE A 25 -14.66 -5.03 -6.65
N THR A 26 -15.03 -5.45 -7.87
CA THR A 26 -14.10 -5.58 -8.99
C THR A 26 -13.44 -4.24 -9.32
N ALA A 27 -14.22 -3.16 -9.38
CA ALA A 27 -13.71 -1.81 -9.57
C ALA A 27 -12.80 -1.37 -8.41
N PHE A 28 -13.23 -1.59 -7.16
CA PHE A 28 -12.44 -1.26 -5.98
C PHE A 28 -11.09 -1.98 -5.96
N HIS A 29 -11.09 -3.27 -6.28
CA HIS A 29 -9.89 -4.10 -6.40
C HIS A 29 -8.93 -3.55 -7.47
N GLN A 30 -9.44 -3.30 -8.68
CA GLN A 30 -8.62 -2.78 -9.79
C GLN A 30 -8.00 -1.41 -9.48
N MET A 31 -8.75 -0.52 -8.83
CA MET A 31 -8.29 0.83 -8.49
C MET A 31 -7.23 0.82 -7.39
N ASN A 32 -7.35 -0.06 -6.39
CA ASN A 32 -6.53 0.03 -5.17
C ASN A 32 -5.37 -0.97 -5.11
N ARG A 33 -5.45 -2.11 -5.78
CA ARG A 33 -4.47 -3.20 -5.61
C ARG A 33 -3.04 -2.77 -5.86
N ALA A 34 -2.78 -2.05 -6.95
CA ALA A 34 -1.42 -1.61 -7.28
C ALA A 34 -0.83 -0.72 -6.18
N SER A 35 -1.63 0.19 -5.63
CA SER A 35 -1.22 1.11 -4.57
C SER A 35 -1.01 0.41 -3.23
N TYR A 36 -1.84 -0.59 -2.93
CA TYR A 36 -1.71 -1.43 -1.73
C TYR A 36 -0.46 -2.30 -1.80
N VAL A 37 -0.15 -2.88 -2.96
CA VAL A 37 1.08 -3.65 -3.18
C VAL A 37 2.32 -2.77 -2.99
N ARG A 38 2.37 -1.61 -3.65
CA ARG A 38 3.48 -0.66 -3.46
C ARG A 38 3.63 -0.20 -2.02
N TYR A 39 2.52 -0.07 -1.28
CA TYR A 39 2.58 0.26 0.14
C TYR A 39 3.18 -0.90 0.93
N ALA A 40 2.68 -2.12 0.72
CA ALA A 40 3.17 -3.33 1.38
C ALA A 40 4.67 -3.59 1.13
N GLU A 41 5.16 -3.32 -0.08
CA GLU A 41 6.60 -3.41 -0.44
C GLU A 41 7.48 -2.47 0.39
N THR A 42 6.95 -1.36 0.92
CA THR A 42 7.74 -0.49 1.80
C THR A 42 8.00 -1.14 3.16
N TYR A 43 7.12 -2.05 3.61
CA TYR A 43 7.18 -2.73 4.91
C TYR A 43 7.65 -4.20 4.82
N LEU A 44 7.58 -4.81 3.65
CA LEU A 44 7.88 -6.23 3.42
C LEU A 44 9.05 -6.37 2.45
N ARG A 45 10.07 -7.11 2.86
CA ARG A 45 11.34 -7.26 2.11
C ARG A 45 11.19 -7.97 0.77
N HIS A 46 10.29 -8.95 0.70
CA HIS A 46 10.09 -9.75 -0.50
C HIS A 46 8.80 -9.33 -1.19
N ARG A 47 8.89 -9.08 -2.50
CA ARG A 47 7.75 -8.77 -3.36
C ARG A 47 6.60 -9.78 -3.21
N GLN A 48 6.95 -11.07 -3.13
CA GLN A 48 5.99 -12.16 -2.95
C GLN A 48 5.20 -12.03 -1.64
N ASP A 49 5.85 -11.60 -0.56
CA ASP A 49 5.21 -11.41 0.74
C ASP A 49 4.20 -10.26 0.68
N ALA A 50 4.55 -9.19 -0.05
CA ALA A 50 3.64 -8.09 -0.32
C ALA A 50 2.42 -8.55 -1.13
N GLU A 51 2.59 -9.37 -2.17
CA GLU A 51 1.44 -9.93 -2.91
C GLU A 51 0.58 -10.80 -2.03
N GLU A 52 1.17 -11.71 -1.28
CA GLU A 52 0.47 -12.63 -0.39
C GLU A 52 -0.38 -11.86 0.64
N ALA A 53 0.20 -10.83 1.27
CA ALA A 53 -0.52 -9.99 2.23
C ALA A 53 -1.69 -9.23 1.58
N ILE A 54 -1.50 -8.73 0.35
CA ILE A 54 -2.54 -7.98 -0.36
C ILE A 54 -3.62 -8.88 -0.94
N ASP A 55 -3.27 -10.05 -1.47
CA ASP A 55 -4.24 -11.03 -1.96
C ASP A 55 -5.09 -11.54 -0.79
N SER A 56 -4.47 -11.86 0.35
CA SER A 56 -5.18 -12.18 1.59
C SER A 56 -6.07 -11.04 2.10
N THR A 57 -5.71 -9.79 1.84
CA THR A 57 -6.53 -8.60 2.14
C THR A 57 -7.77 -8.59 1.27
N PHE A 58 -7.61 -8.68 -0.04
CA PHE A 58 -8.75 -8.63 -0.97
C PHE A 58 -9.65 -9.85 -0.87
N GLU A 59 -9.12 -11.03 -0.55
CA GLU A 59 -9.94 -12.20 -0.21
C GLU A 59 -10.81 -11.96 1.01
N HIS A 60 -10.27 -11.31 2.05
CA HIS A 60 -11.06 -10.96 3.23
C HIS A 60 -12.13 -9.92 2.86
N LEU A 61 -11.74 -8.87 2.14
CA LEU A 61 -12.68 -7.82 1.69
C LEU A 61 -13.77 -8.38 0.79
N LEU A 62 -13.48 -9.36 -0.06
CA LEU A 62 -14.47 -10.01 -0.92
C LEU A 62 -15.53 -10.74 -0.07
N ARG A 63 -15.09 -11.44 0.99
CA ARG A 63 -16.01 -12.17 1.89
C ARG A 63 -16.85 -11.25 2.77
N THR A 64 -16.39 -10.04 3.04
CA THR A 64 -17.08 -9.07 3.90
C THR A 64 -17.60 -7.85 3.13
N TRP A 65 -17.59 -7.89 1.79
CA TRP A 65 -17.77 -6.71 0.95
C TRP A 65 -19.10 -5.99 1.19
N ASP A 66 -20.18 -6.74 1.34
CA ASP A 66 -21.50 -6.18 1.66
C ASP A 66 -21.49 -5.38 2.97
N GLN A 67 -20.74 -5.83 3.97
CA GLN A 67 -20.59 -5.11 5.25
C GLN A 67 -19.70 -3.89 5.10
N VAL A 68 -18.65 -3.98 4.28
CA VAL A 68 -17.75 -2.86 3.98
C VAL A 68 -18.52 -1.71 3.33
N LEU A 69 -19.41 -2.03 2.38
CA LEU A 69 -20.26 -1.03 1.69
C LEU A 69 -21.26 -0.34 2.63
N LEU A 70 -21.63 -0.95 3.75
CA LEU A 70 -22.51 -0.35 4.76
C LEU A 70 -21.79 0.62 5.72
N THR A 71 -20.45 0.67 5.68
CA THR A 71 -19.69 1.61 6.50
C THR A 71 -19.77 3.03 5.94
N GLU A 72 -19.64 4.05 6.81
CA GLU A 72 -19.58 5.45 6.37
C GLU A 72 -18.43 5.73 5.40
N ASN A 73 -17.35 4.94 5.48
CA ASN A 73 -16.16 5.11 4.67
C ASN A 73 -15.51 3.75 4.32
N PRO A 74 -15.98 3.10 3.23
CA PRO A 74 -15.48 1.81 2.77
C PRO A 74 -13.97 1.81 2.51
N ALA A 75 -13.43 2.89 1.95
CA ALA A 75 -12.00 3.00 1.64
C ALA A 75 -11.13 3.04 2.90
N ALA A 76 -11.53 3.80 3.92
CA ALA A 76 -10.80 3.85 5.20
C ALA A 76 -10.85 2.51 5.95
N TYR A 77 -12.00 1.82 5.88
CA TYR A 77 -12.16 0.49 6.47
C TYR A 77 -11.25 -0.53 5.78
N ALA A 78 -11.27 -0.56 4.44
CA ALA A 78 -10.40 -1.42 3.65
C ALA A 78 -8.90 -1.12 3.87
N TRP A 79 -8.53 0.16 3.96
CA TRP A 79 -7.16 0.58 4.28
C TRP A 79 -6.71 0.03 5.63
N THR A 80 -7.58 0.10 6.65
CA THR A 80 -7.28 -0.41 7.99
C THR A 80 -7.02 -1.92 7.98
N ILE A 81 -7.85 -2.69 7.27
CA ILE A 81 -7.65 -4.15 7.12
C ILE A 81 -6.33 -4.45 6.43
N MET A 82 -6.07 -3.77 5.31
CA MET A 82 -4.83 -3.94 4.54
C MET A 82 -3.60 -3.69 5.41
N ARG A 83 -3.60 -2.55 6.10
CA ARG A 83 -2.49 -2.11 6.96
C ARG A 83 -2.22 -3.10 8.09
N ASN A 84 -3.28 -3.61 8.73
CA ASN A 84 -3.16 -4.62 9.78
C ASN A 84 -2.55 -5.91 9.23
N LYS A 85 -3.01 -6.40 8.07
CA LYS A 85 -2.46 -7.60 7.42
C LYS A 85 -0.98 -7.45 7.04
N VAL A 86 -0.59 -6.31 6.48
CA VAL A 86 0.82 -6.00 6.16
C VAL A 86 1.67 -5.99 7.44
N THR A 87 1.16 -5.35 8.49
CA THR A 87 1.81 -5.27 9.82
C THR A 87 1.99 -6.66 10.42
N ASP A 88 0.97 -7.51 10.34
CA ASP A 88 1.00 -8.87 10.87
C ASP A 88 1.96 -9.77 10.08
N HIS A 89 1.98 -9.67 8.74
CA HIS A 89 2.96 -10.37 7.90
C HIS A 89 4.40 -9.97 8.27
N ALA A 90 4.65 -8.67 8.41
CA ALA A 90 5.98 -8.16 8.76
C ALA A 90 6.43 -8.65 10.16
N ARG A 91 5.51 -8.72 11.14
CA ARG A 91 5.75 -9.29 12.47
C ARG A 91 5.96 -10.80 12.48
N ALA A 92 5.27 -11.55 11.62
CA ALA A 92 5.38 -13.00 11.58
C ALA A 92 6.74 -13.46 11.00
N ARG A 93 7.24 -12.76 9.97
CA ARG A 93 8.51 -13.10 9.32
C ARG A 93 9.73 -12.50 9.99
N THR A 94 9.57 -11.41 10.73
CA THR A 94 10.65 -10.79 11.48
C THR A 94 10.30 -10.88 12.96
N ARG A 95 11.11 -11.52 13.81
CA ARG A 95 10.98 -11.43 15.29
C ARG A 95 11.19 -9.99 15.85
N ARG A 96 11.07 -8.96 15.00
CA ARG A 96 11.23 -7.54 15.27
C ARG A 96 10.00 -6.78 14.74
N PRO A 97 9.72 -5.57 15.26
CA PRO A 97 8.57 -4.77 14.84
C PRO A 97 8.53 -4.58 13.31
N PRO A 98 7.33 -4.43 12.73
CA PRO A 98 7.15 -4.20 11.30
C PRO A 98 7.67 -2.81 10.98
N LEU A 99 8.60 -2.71 10.03
CA LEU A 99 9.31 -1.47 9.75
C LEU A 99 9.34 -1.23 8.25
N ILE A 100 9.22 0.04 7.87
CA ILE A 100 9.79 0.51 6.61
C ILE A 100 11.24 0.02 6.61
N ASP A 101 11.62 -0.86 5.69
CA ASP A 101 12.89 -1.58 5.86
C ASP A 101 14.08 -0.60 5.79
N GLU A 102 14.85 -0.53 6.88
CA GLU A 102 16.10 0.23 6.97
C GLU A 102 17.05 -0.15 5.82
N ALA A 103 17.01 -1.43 5.39
CA ALA A 103 17.81 -1.91 4.26
C ALA A 103 17.25 -1.50 2.89
N ALA A 104 15.93 -1.39 2.72
CA ALA A 104 15.33 -0.93 1.47
C ALA A 104 15.66 0.55 1.22
N PHE A 105 15.68 1.38 2.28
CA PHE A 105 16.08 2.79 2.19
C PHE A 105 17.57 2.95 1.85
N ASN A 106 18.44 2.12 2.45
CA ASN A 106 19.87 2.14 2.18
C ASN A 106 20.21 1.77 0.72
N THR A 107 19.47 0.85 0.11
CA THR A 107 19.78 0.34 -1.23
C THR A 107 19.54 1.40 -2.33
N VAL A 108 18.57 2.30 -2.14
CA VAL A 108 18.27 3.39 -3.09
C VAL A 108 19.26 4.55 -2.93
N ALA A 109 19.65 4.90 -1.70
CA ALA A 109 20.58 5.99 -1.44
C ALA A 109 21.99 5.70 -2.00
N LEU A 110 22.45 4.44 -1.93
CA LEU A 110 23.85 4.08 -2.17
C LEU A 110 24.31 4.04 -3.63
N ARG A 111 23.40 4.14 -4.62
CA ARG A 111 23.76 3.80 -6.01
C ARG A 111 24.71 4.80 -6.70
N ASP A 112 24.73 6.05 -6.26
CA ASP A 112 25.55 7.14 -6.83
C ASP A 112 26.12 8.11 -5.75
N ALA A 113 26.34 7.61 -4.53
CA ALA A 113 26.72 8.40 -3.37
C ALA A 113 28.19 8.85 -3.37
N VAL A 114 28.45 10.16 -3.34
CA VAL A 114 29.82 10.72 -3.14
C VAL A 114 30.34 10.43 -1.72
N ASP A 115 29.44 10.34 -0.73
CA ASP A 115 29.72 9.87 0.63
C ASP A 115 28.67 8.80 1.05
N PRO A 116 28.98 7.52 0.82
CA PRO A 116 28.11 6.41 1.19
C PRO A 116 27.79 6.35 2.69
N ILE A 117 28.74 6.71 3.57
CA ILE A 117 28.57 6.60 5.02
C ILE A 117 27.70 7.73 5.54
N GLY A 118 27.92 8.96 5.07
CA GLY A 118 27.07 10.11 5.36
C GLY A 118 25.62 9.87 4.94
N GLN A 119 25.41 9.37 3.71
CA GLN A 119 24.06 9.07 3.22
C GLN A 119 23.36 7.93 3.96
N ILE A 120 24.07 6.87 4.37
CA ILE A 120 23.51 5.83 5.26
C ILE A 120 23.09 6.46 6.59
N THR A 121 23.92 7.32 7.16
CA THR A 121 23.65 7.96 8.46
C THR A 121 22.44 8.90 8.40
N GLU A 122 22.30 9.66 7.31
CA GLU A 122 21.14 10.51 7.06
C GLU A 122 19.87 9.69 6.82
N SER A 123 19.96 8.64 6.01
CA SER A 123 18.84 7.73 5.75
C SER A 123 18.35 7.07 7.04
N LEU A 124 19.28 6.66 7.91
CA LEU A 124 18.97 6.09 9.22
C LEU A 124 18.33 7.11 10.17
N ALA A 125 18.80 8.36 10.16
CA ALA A 125 18.21 9.43 10.96
C ALA A 125 16.78 9.76 10.50
N LEU A 126 16.57 9.90 9.19
CA LEU A 126 15.25 10.11 8.59
C LEU A 126 14.31 8.95 8.93
N PHE A 127 14.79 7.72 8.79
CA PHE A 127 14.03 6.53 9.13
C PHE A 127 13.58 6.52 10.61
N ARG A 128 14.50 6.81 11.54
CA ARG A 128 14.18 6.93 12.97
C ARG A 128 13.19 8.07 13.25
N ALA A 129 13.25 9.16 12.49
CA ALA A 129 12.30 10.26 12.62
C ALA A 129 10.91 9.89 12.08
N LEU A 130 10.84 9.20 10.93
CA LEU A 130 9.58 8.69 10.37
C LEU A 130 8.87 7.74 11.35
N ARG A 131 9.61 6.90 12.07
CA ARG A 131 9.05 6.01 13.11
C ARG A 131 8.42 6.73 14.30
N GLN A 132 8.73 8.01 14.50
CA GLN A 132 8.12 8.82 15.57
C GLN A 132 6.85 9.53 15.12
N LEU A 133 6.51 9.46 13.84
CA LEU A 133 5.23 9.91 13.34
C LEU A 133 4.12 8.93 13.75
N THR A 134 2.90 9.45 13.89
CA THR A 134 1.74 8.57 14.08
C THR A 134 1.53 7.72 12.84
N ASP A 135 0.84 6.61 13.02
CA ASP A 135 0.48 5.68 11.95
C ASP A 135 -0.14 6.38 10.72
N ARG A 136 -1.10 7.26 10.97
CA ARG A 136 -1.73 8.08 9.94
C ARG A 136 -0.75 8.99 9.21
N GLN A 137 0.19 9.58 9.93
CA GLN A 137 1.21 10.46 9.35
C GLN A 137 2.18 9.66 8.49
N GLN A 138 2.61 8.48 8.95
CA GLN A 138 3.45 7.58 8.16
C GLN A 138 2.75 7.18 6.86
N ASP A 139 1.49 6.75 6.94
CA ASP A 139 0.72 6.33 5.76
C ASP A 139 0.65 7.45 4.72
N VAL A 140 0.27 8.66 5.14
CA VAL A 140 0.22 9.83 4.26
C VAL A 140 1.59 10.12 3.64
N MET A 141 2.67 10.07 4.42
CA MET A 141 4.02 10.31 3.91
C MET A 141 4.45 9.24 2.91
N VAL A 142 4.13 7.96 3.15
CA VAL A 142 4.41 6.86 2.22
C VAL A 142 3.66 7.07 0.91
N MET A 143 2.36 7.38 0.96
CA MET A 143 1.56 7.57 -0.26
C MET A 143 2.04 8.78 -1.06
N THR A 144 2.35 9.91 -0.43
CA THR A 144 2.70 11.14 -1.17
C THR A 144 4.17 11.23 -1.58
N TYR A 145 5.11 10.80 -0.73
CA TYR A 145 6.54 10.96 -1.00
C TYR A 145 7.18 9.70 -1.59
N LEU A 146 6.82 8.51 -1.11
CA LEU A 146 7.39 7.26 -1.65
C LEU A 146 6.65 6.80 -2.91
N GLN A 147 5.32 6.90 -2.95
CA GLN A 147 4.54 6.52 -4.14
C GLN A 147 4.26 7.68 -5.11
N GLY A 148 4.64 8.91 -4.77
CA GLY A 148 4.47 10.08 -5.63
C GLY A 148 3.02 10.51 -5.86
N MET A 149 2.08 10.08 -5.02
CA MET A 149 0.67 10.43 -5.19
C MET A 149 0.39 11.89 -4.82
N ASN A 150 -0.50 12.52 -5.58
CA ASN A 150 -1.06 13.80 -5.18
C ASN A 150 -2.11 13.64 -4.06
N ALA A 151 -2.50 14.76 -3.45
CA ALA A 151 -3.40 14.72 -2.29
C ALA A 151 -4.78 14.09 -2.59
N PRO A 152 -5.44 14.36 -3.74
CA PRO A 152 -6.66 13.64 -4.15
C PRO A 152 -6.49 12.12 -4.30
N GLU A 153 -5.41 11.67 -4.94
CA GLU A 153 -5.13 10.23 -5.13
C GLU A 153 -4.93 9.53 -3.79
N ALA A 154 -4.05 10.07 -2.94
CA ALA A 154 -3.81 9.52 -1.61
C ALA A 154 -5.08 9.54 -0.76
N ALA A 155 -5.90 10.58 -0.87
CA ALA A 155 -7.17 10.69 -0.16
C ALA A 155 -8.15 9.56 -0.54
N ALA A 156 -8.26 9.24 -1.84
CA ALA A 156 -9.12 8.16 -2.31
C ALA A 156 -8.68 6.79 -1.77
N VAL A 157 -7.37 6.52 -1.74
CA VAL A 157 -6.82 5.23 -1.28
C VAL A 157 -6.92 5.08 0.25
N LEU A 158 -6.63 6.15 0.98
CA LEU A 158 -6.62 6.16 2.45
C LEU A 158 -8.01 6.33 3.08
N GLY A 159 -9.04 6.62 2.28
CA GLY A 159 -10.36 7.02 2.77
C GLY A 159 -10.32 8.31 3.58
N MET A 160 -9.59 9.32 3.10
CA MET A 160 -9.49 10.64 3.74
C MET A 160 -10.01 11.72 2.79
N THR A 161 -10.15 12.96 3.28
CA THR A 161 -10.33 14.11 2.38
C THR A 161 -8.97 14.64 1.91
N SER A 162 -8.90 15.21 0.71
CA SER A 162 -7.66 15.83 0.20
C SER A 162 -7.17 16.96 1.10
N ALA A 163 -8.08 17.67 1.79
CA ALA A 163 -7.74 18.67 2.78
C ALA A 163 -7.03 18.05 3.99
N THR A 164 -7.52 16.90 4.47
CA THR A 164 -6.90 16.17 5.57
C THR A 164 -5.54 15.59 5.19
N VAL A 165 -5.36 15.12 3.95
CA VAL A 165 -4.06 14.67 3.45
C VAL A 165 -3.07 15.85 3.48
N ARG A 166 -3.43 17.01 2.92
CA ARG A 166 -2.57 18.20 2.92
C ARG A 166 -2.21 18.68 4.33
N SER A 167 -3.17 18.73 5.24
CA SER A 167 -2.88 19.11 6.63
C SER A 167 -1.98 18.08 7.32
N THR A 168 -2.22 16.78 7.10
CA THR A 168 -1.38 15.70 7.66
C THR A 168 0.06 15.78 7.13
N VAL A 169 0.27 16.04 5.83
CA VAL A 169 1.61 16.28 5.27
C VAL A 169 2.28 17.45 5.98
N ARG A 170 1.61 18.60 6.09
CA ARG A 170 2.16 19.79 6.75
C ARG A 170 2.57 19.49 8.20
N HIS A 171 1.72 18.78 8.95
CA HIS A 171 2.02 18.41 10.33
C HIS A 171 3.16 17.39 10.44
N SER A 172 3.23 16.42 9.53
CA SER A 172 4.30 15.41 9.48
C SER A 172 5.64 16.06 9.19
N LEU A 173 5.72 16.92 8.17
CA LEU A 173 6.94 17.66 7.84
C LEU A 173 7.40 18.55 8.99
N ARG A 174 6.49 19.26 9.67
CA ARG A 174 6.82 20.05 10.85
C ARG A 174 7.42 19.16 11.95
N ARG A 175 6.79 18.01 12.22
CA ARG A 175 7.27 17.07 13.23
C ARG A 175 8.64 16.48 12.88
N LEU A 176 8.87 16.13 11.61
CA LEU A 176 10.16 15.64 11.15
C LEU A 176 11.26 16.70 11.31
N ARG A 177 10.96 17.98 11.01
CA ARG A 177 11.90 19.09 11.25
C ARG A 177 12.25 19.25 12.73
N GLU A 178 11.27 19.13 13.62
CA GLU A 178 11.50 19.18 15.07
C GLU A 178 12.41 18.04 15.55
N ILE A 179 12.27 16.85 14.98
CA ILE A 179 13.07 15.67 15.36
C ILE A 179 14.49 15.72 14.78
N LEU A 180 14.62 16.12 13.51
CA LEU A 180 15.88 16.09 12.77
C LEU A 180 16.73 17.35 12.98
N GLY A 181 16.13 18.45 13.45
CA GLY A 181 16.77 19.76 13.55
C GLY A 181 16.76 20.54 12.22
N PRO A 182 16.97 21.87 12.26
CA PRO A 182 16.84 22.76 11.10
C PRO A 182 17.79 22.44 9.94
N ASP A 183 18.99 21.92 10.22
CA ASP A 183 20.05 21.69 9.21
C ASP A 183 19.89 20.41 8.37
N ARG A 184 18.86 19.59 8.62
CA ARG A 184 18.73 18.24 8.00
C ARG A 184 17.49 18.07 7.13
N THR A 185 16.83 19.17 6.79
CA THR A 185 15.55 19.12 6.07
C THR A 185 15.76 18.92 4.57
N MET A 186 16.03 17.69 4.15
CA MET A 186 15.96 17.17 2.78
C MET A 186 16.34 18.18 1.67
N GLU A 187 17.64 18.30 1.37
CA GLU A 187 18.14 18.95 0.15
C GLU A 187 17.86 18.15 -1.14
N GLY A 188 17.28 16.95 -1.03
CA GLY A 188 16.96 16.10 -2.17
C GLY A 188 15.64 16.46 -2.86
N GLN A 189 15.61 17.56 -3.61
CA GLN A 189 14.81 17.78 -4.84
C GLN A 189 14.84 19.27 -5.22
N ARG A 190 15.87 19.64 -6.00
CA ARG A 190 15.81 20.77 -6.94
C ARG A 190 15.99 20.22 -8.35
#